data_AF-A0A3D5YR43-F1
#
_entry.id   AF-A0A3D5YR43-F1
#
_cell.length_a   1.000
_cell.length_b   1.000
_cell.length_c   1.000
_cell.angle_alpha   90.00
_cell.angle_beta   90.00
_cell.angle_gamma   90.00
#
_symmetry.space_group_name_H-M   'P 1'
#
loop_
_entity.id
_entity.type
_entity.pdbx_description
1 polymer ?
#
loop_
_entity_poly.entity_id
_entity_poly.type
_entity_poly.pdbx_seq_one_letter_code
_entity_poly.pdbx_strand_id
1 'polypeptide(L)'
;MINYIAKSFKQYIKEWSEADLLGFNKFLIRDVLLHLFKLDNVLPIMMGLLLLGLTIQAQESVYIFIPQSSITSFISFVLIQFAIALLMLLVCPFVIILVFNHIGYKLPHIMPKIFLPVKLALLIISFYFCLKLTAHGTFKVNDVFLIMLLWCGLYFFLMNLYLAQKHHQNPLKLTTFRILFAIFFILTIIKPFSTILYRTSEMINYMEINPSLYLTQTNCKLIAKPLNSSIDKNNLSSNYSQYFESADGGCYLNGNLIRLGFASDYIVIFKQNIQPVNEGKLSYNYYARLNCYSGSCFVENVKLDAQHDLNTQIFASVHPQ
;
A
#
# COMPACT_ATOMS: atom_id res chain seq x y z
N MET A 1 -47.04 9.03 -6.71
CA MET A 1 -45.76 8.29 -6.59
C MET A 1 -44.62 9.21 -6.16
N ILE A 2 -44.32 10.30 -6.88
CA ILE A 2 -43.24 11.26 -6.54
C ILE A 2 -43.41 11.90 -5.16
N ASN A 3 -44.60 12.36 -4.80
CA ASN A 3 -44.86 12.95 -3.47
C ASN A 3 -44.72 11.94 -2.32
N TYR A 4 -44.98 10.65 -2.57
CA TYR A 4 -44.79 9.60 -1.56
C TYR A 4 -43.30 9.32 -1.35
N ILE A 5 -42.53 9.24 -2.43
CA ILE A 5 -41.07 9.08 -2.40
C ILE A 5 -40.42 10.28 -1.69
N ALA A 6 -40.83 11.51 -2.01
CA ALA A 6 -40.31 12.73 -1.38
C ALA A 6 -40.61 12.77 0.13
N LYS A 7 -41.81 12.33 0.55
CA LYS A 7 -42.20 12.26 1.97
C LYS A 7 -41.41 11.19 2.72
N SER A 8 -41.26 10.01 2.12
CA SER A 8 -40.44 8.92 2.66
C SER A 8 -38.97 9.33 2.80
N PHE A 9 -38.42 10.04 1.81
CA PHE A 9 -37.06 10.56 1.85
C PHE A 9 -36.85 11.63 2.93
N LYS A 10 -37.82 12.55 3.10
CA LYS A 10 -37.81 13.53 4.20
C LYS A 10 -37.81 12.86 5.57
N GLN A 11 -38.60 11.79 5.72
CA GLN A 11 -38.66 11.03 6.94
C GLN A 11 -37.34 10.28 7.22
N TYR A 12 -36.75 9.67 6.20
CA TYR A 12 -35.43 9.04 6.28
C TYR A 12 -34.33 10.03 6.71
N ILE A 13 -34.29 11.22 6.11
CA ILE A 13 -33.33 12.28 6.50
C ILE A 13 -33.52 12.69 7.96
N LYS A 14 -34.78 12.83 8.40
CA LYS A 14 -35.08 13.19 9.79
C LYS A 14 -34.59 12.11 10.75
N GLU A 15 -34.88 10.84 10.47
CA GLU A 15 -34.42 9.70 11.27
C GLU A 15 -32.89 9.58 11.31
N TRP A 16 -32.21 9.90 10.20
CA TRP A 16 -30.76 9.91 10.14
C TRP A 16 -30.15 11.06 10.96
N SER A 17 -30.75 12.25 10.91
CA SER A 17 -30.29 13.41 11.67
C SER A 17 -30.51 13.25 13.19
N GLU A 18 -31.61 12.61 13.58
CA GLU A 18 -32.01 12.38 14.98
C GLU A 18 -31.56 10.99 15.50
N ALA A 19 -30.61 10.35 14.82
CA ALA A 19 -30.12 9.05 15.22
C ALA A 19 -29.32 9.11 16.53
N ASP A 20 -29.59 8.16 17.44
CA ASP A 20 -28.80 7.99 18.66
C ASP A 20 -27.40 7.46 18.32
N LEU A 21 -26.40 8.34 18.44
CA LEU A 21 -25.01 8.03 18.13
C LEU A 21 -24.40 7.01 19.09
N LEU A 22 -24.82 7.00 20.35
CA LEU A 22 -24.35 6.03 21.33
C LEU A 22 -24.95 4.66 21.03
N GLY A 23 -26.25 4.62 20.74
CA GLY A 23 -26.94 3.43 20.24
C GLY A 23 -26.32 2.89 18.96
N PHE A 24 -25.93 3.77 18.02
CA PHE A 24 -25.24 3.37 16.81
C PHE A 24 -23.87 2.76 17.08
N ASN A 25 -23.06 3.34 17.96
CA ASN A 25 -21.77 2.74 18.36
C ASN A 25 -21.95 1.37 19.04
N LYS A 26 -22.97 1.21 19.90
CA LYS A 26 -23.29 -0.09 20.51
C LYS A 26 -23.64 -1.14 19.45
N PHE A 27 -24.45 -0.78 18.46
CA PHE A 27 -24.76 -1.65 17.32
C PHE A 27 -23.50 -2.02 16.54
N LEU A 28 -22.66 -1.05 16.21
CA LEU A 28 -21.41 -1.29 15.47
C LEU A 28 -20.49 -2.28 16.19
N ILE A 29 -20.32 -2.14 17.50
CA ILE A 29 -19.44 -3.02 18.27
C ILE A 29 -20.07 -4.41 18.45
N ARG A 30 -21.34 -4.46 18.88
CA ARG A 30 -21.99 -5.72 19.29
C ARG A 30 -22.45 -6.56 18.10
N ASP A 31 -23.04 -5.94 17.10
CA ASP A 31 -23.73 -6.65 16.04
C ASP A 31 -22.91 -6.70 14.75
N VAL A 32 -22.13 -5.65 14.45
CA VAL A 32 -21.32 -5.60 13.23
C VAL A 32 -19.93 -6.19 13.47
N LEU A 33 -19.17 -5.68 14.43
CA LEU A 33 -17.77 -6.08 14.65
C LEU A 33 -17.69 -7.54 15.12
N LEU A 34 -18.48 -7.96 16.11
CA LEU A 34 -18.48 -9.36 16.57
C LEU A 34 -18.92 -10.37 15.49
N HIS A 35 -19.82 -10.00 14.56
CA HIS A 35 -20.21 -10.90 13.47
C HIS A 35 -19.18 -10.90 12.33
N LEU A 36 -18.58 -9.74 12.04
CA LEU A 36 -17.53 -9.62 11.04
C LEU A 36 -16.27 -10.36 11.46
N PHE A 37 -15.93 -10.45 12.75
CA PHE A 37 -14.73 -11.18 13.22
C PHE A 37 -14.97 -12.67 13.49
N LYS A 38 -16.15 -13.23 13.16
CA LYS A 38 -16.31 -14.70 13.17
C LYS A 38 -15.45 -15.31 12.08
N LEU A 39 -14.50 -16.15 12.50
CA LEU A 39 -13.45 -16.73 11.67
C LEU A 39 -14.02 -17.46 10.44
N ASP A 40 -15.17 -18.12 10.61
CA ASP A 40 -15.91 -18.85 9.55
C ASP A 40 -16.37 -17.95 8.39
N ASN A 41 -16.65 -16.66 8.66
CA ASN A 41 -17.11 -15.70 7.65
C ASN A 41 -15.95 -14.93 7.00
N VAL A 42 -14.88 -14.68 7.76
CA VAL A 42 -13.74 -13.86 7.32
C VAL A 42 -12.87 -14.62 6.35
N LEU A 43 -12.51 -15.86 6.69
CA LEU A 43 -11.49 -16.63 5.97
C LEU A 43 -11.77 -16.77 4.47
N PRO A 44 -13.00 -17.11 4.00
CA PRO A 44 -13.26 -17.26 2.57
C PRO A 44 -13.21 -15.93 1.80
N ILE A 45 -13.68 -14.84 2.43
CA ILE A 45 -13.69 -13.50 1.85
C ILE A 45 -12.27 -12.97 1.72
N MET A 46 -11.45 -13.17 2.76
CA MET A 46 -10.03 -12.86 2.76
C MET A 46 -9.29 -13.60 1.63
N MET A 47 -9.55 -14.90 1.48
CA MET A 47 -8.92 -15.74 0.46
C MET A 47 -9.25 -15.25 -0.95
N GLY A 48 -10.51 -14.91 -1.21
CA GLY A 48 -10.95 -14.38 -2.51
C GLY A 48 -10.35 -13.01 -2.83
N LEU A 49 -10.31 -12.10 -1.85
CA LEU A 49 -9.66 -10.79 -2.01
C LEU A 49 -8.14 -10.92 -2.18
N LEU A 50 -7.50 -11.85 -1.48
CA LEU A 50 -6.07 -12.17 -1.61
C LEU A 50 -5.74 -12.61 -3.03
N LEU A 51 -6.48 -13.59 -3.56
CA LEU A 51 -6.31 -14.08 -4.92
C LEU A 51 -6.49 -12.98 -5.97
N LEU A 52 -7.54 -12.15 -5.82
CA LEU A 52 -7.83 -11.08 -6.75
C LEU A 52 -6.78 -9.97 -6.71
N GLY A 53 -6.36 -9.56 -5.51
CA GLY A 53 -5.30 -8.57 -5.30
C GLY A 53 -3.96 -9.01 -5.90
N LEU A 54 -3.55 -10.26 -5.63
CA LEU A 54 -2.32 -10.83 -6.20
C LEU A 54 -2.36 -10.89 -7.72
N THR A 55 -3.52 -11.25 -8.30
CA THR A 55 -3.67 -11.36 -9.76
C THR A 55 -3.51 -10.00 -10.43
N ILE A 56 -4.13 -8.95 -9.88
CA ILE A 56 -4.04 -7.60 -10.45
C ILE A 56 -2.62 -7.04 -10.25
N GLN A 57 -2.03 -7.22 -9.06
CA GLN A 57 -0.67 -6.79 -8.80
C GLN A 57 0.33 -7.44 -9.78
N ALA A 58 0.19 -8.75 -10.04
CA ALA A 58 1.00 -9.46 -11.03
C ALA A 58 0.85 -8.92 -12.47
N GLN A 59 -0.28 -8.29 -12.79
CA GLN A 59 -0.54 -7.69 -14.11
C GLN A 59 -0.03 -6.25 -14.24
N GLU A 60 -0.09 -5.45 -13.16
CA GLU A 60 0.26 -4.02 -13.20
C GLU A 60 1.73 -3.73 -12.90
N SER A 61 2.46 -4.68 -12.32
CA SER A 61 3.82 -4.46 -11.85
C SER A 61 4.88 -4.54 -12.95
N VAL A 62 5.73 -3.52 -13.03
CA VAL A 62 6.98 -3.56 -13.83
C VAL A 62 8.12 -4.24 -13.05
N TYR A 63 8.06 -4.21 -11.70
CA TYR A 63 9.05 -4.83 -10.81
C TYR A 63 8.37 -5.46 -9.58
N ILE A 64 7.95 -6.73 -9.65
CA ILE A 64 7.65 -7.47 -8.42
C ILE A 64 8.92 -8.14 -7.96
N PHE A 65 9.44 -7.69 -6.83
CA PHE A 65 10.30 -8.54 -6.04
C PHE A 65 9.46 -9.65 -5.42
N ILE A 66 9.46 -10.83 -6.05
CA ILE A 66 8.90 -12.05 -5.48
C ILE A 66 10.06 -12.73 -4.73
N PRO A 67 10.01 -12.88 -3.40
CA PRO A 67 10.97 -13.71 -2.69
C PRO A 67 10.89 -15.15 -3.24
N GLN A 68 11.85 -15.52 -4.10
CA GLN A 68 11.84 -16.79 -4.84
C GLN A 68 12.23 -18.00 -3.98
N SER A 69 12.78 -17.75 -2.79
CA SER A 69 13.54 -18.73 -2.03
C SER A 69 12.75 -19.38 -0.89
N SER A 70 11.68 -18.74 -0.42
CA SER A 70 10.88 -19.20 0.70
C SER A 70 9.40 -18.86 0.49
N ILE A 71 8.59 -19.92 0.33
CA ILE A 71 7.13 -19.84 0.27
C ILE A 71 6.59 -19.12 1.53
N THR A 72 7.21 -19.34 2.69
CA THR A 72 6.80 -18.68 3.95
C THR A 72 7.08 -17.18 3.95
N SER A 73 8.22 -16.74 3.39
CA SER A 73 8.54 -15.31 3.25
C SER A 73 7.60 -14.62 2.26
N PHE A 74 7.28 -15.29 1.14
CA PHE A 74 6.29 -14.82 0.19
C PHE A 74 4.90 -14.70 0.82
N ILE A 75 4.42 -15.74 1.51
CA ILE A 75 3.12 -15.71 2.21
C ILE A 75 3.11 -14.60 3.25
N SER A 76 4.17 -14.44 4.04
CA SER A 76 4.25 -13.39 5.07
C SER A 76 4.18 -11.99 4.46
N PHE A 77 4.91 -11.75 3.36
CA PHE A 77 4.88 -10.50 2.60
C PHE A 77 3.47 -10.19 2.10
N VAL A 78 2.81 -11.16 1.48
CA VAL A 78 1.44 -11.03 0.97
C VAL A 78 0.45 -10.77 2.11
N LEU A 79 0.56 -11.49 3.23
CA LEU A 79 -0.30 -11.31 4.39
C LEU A 79 -0.14 -9.92 5.02
N ILE A 80 1.09 -9.39 5.09
CA ILE A 80 1.36 -8.04 5.60
C ILE A 80 0.73 -6.99 4.68
N GLN A 81 0.91 -7.10 3.36
CA GLN A 81 0.29 -6.18 2.40
C GLN A 81 -1.23 -6.17 2.52
N PHE A 82 -1.82 -7.36 2.63
CA PHE A 82 -3.25 -7.51 2.78
C PHE A 82 -3.74 -6.92 4.11
N ALA A 83 -3.02 -7.16 5.21
CA ALA A 83 -3.33 -6.58 6.51
C ALA A 83 -3.32 -5.05 6.47
N ILE A 84 -2.34 -4.44 5.80
CA ILE A 84 -2.25 -2.99 5.61
C ILE A 84 -3.41 -2.48 4.74
N ALA A 85 -3.74 -3.17 3.65
CA ALA A 85 -4.85 -2.80 2.78
C ALA A 85 -6.20 -2.84 3.52
N LEU A 86 -6.46 -3.88 4.32
CA LEU A 86 -7.64 -3.96 5.18
C LEU A 86 -7.66 -2.88 6.25
N LEU A 87 -6.52 -2.66 6.91
CA LEU A 87 -6.39 -1.65 7.95
C LEU A 87 -6.82 -0.30 7.38
N MET A 88 -6.28 0.04 6.20
CA MET A 88 -6.58 1.29 5.52
C MET A 88 -8.03 1.39 5.02
N LEU A 89 -8.57 0.36 4.38
CA LEU A 89 -9.89 0.46 3.72
C LEU A 89 -11.07 0.19 4.64
N LEU A 90 -10.89 -0.56 5.72
CA LEU A 90 -11.99 -0.97 6.61
C LEU A 90 -11.78 -0.52 8.04
N VAL A 91 -10.61 -0.77 8.63
CA VAL A 91 -10.40 -0.49 10.07
C VAL A 91 -10.33 1.01 10.35
N CYS A 92 -9.51 1.74 9.60
CA CYS A 92 -9.35 3.19 9.72
C CYS A 92 -10.70 3.94 9.63
N PRO A 93 -11.51 3.80 8.56
CA PRO A 93 -12.80 4.49 8.50
C PRO A 93 -13.75 4.05 9.61
N PHE A 94 -13.73 2.78 10.03
CA PHE A 94 -14.56 2.30 11.12
C PHE A 94 -14.20 2.95 12.46
N VAL A 95 -12.90 3.03 12.79
CA VAL A 95 -12.40 3.72 13.99
C VAL A 95 -12.78 5.20 13.96
N ILE A 96 -12.63 5.86 12.81
CA ILE A 96 -13.04 7.27 12.66
C ILE A 96 -14.54 7.43 12.95
N ILE A 97 -15.39 6.55 12.41
CA ILE A 97 -16.84 6.59 12.67
C ILE A 97 -17.13 6.44 14.17
N LEU A 98 -16.48 5.49 14.85
CA LEU A 98 -16.68 5.29 16.30
C LEU A 98 -16.29 6.53 17.11
N VAL A 99 -15.10 7.08 16.85
CA VAL A 99 -14.60 8.28 17.53
C VAL A 99 -15.51 9.47 17.25
N PHE A 100 -15.87 9.68 15.99
CA PHE A 100 -16.74 10.77 15.57
C PHE A 100 -18.11 10.70 16.26
N ASN A 101 -18.73 9.52 16.30
CA ASN A 101 -20.01 9.30 16.98
C ASN A 101 -19.88 9.50 18.50
N HIS A 102 -18.76 9.08 19.11
CA HIS A 102 -18.52 9.27 20.55
C HIS A 102 -18.39 10.75 20.92
N ILE A 103 -17.66 11.54 20.11
CA ILE A 103 -17.55 12.98 20.28
C ILE A 103 -18.91 13.64 20.07
N GLY A 104 -19.64 13.26 19.02
CA GLY A 104 -20.96 13.79 18.72
C GLY A 104 -21.99 13.55 19.83
N TYR A 105 -21.94 12.39 20.50
CA TYR A 105 -22.79 12.10 21.66
C TYR A 105 -22.53 13.05 22.85
N LYS A 106 -21.29 13.48 23.05
CA LYS A 106 -20.90 14.40 24.15
C LYS A 106 -21.27 15.86 23.88
N LEU A 107 -21.81 16.20 22.71
CA LEU A 107 -22.22 17.55 22.32
C LEU A 107 -23.75 17.66 22.19
N PRO A 108 -24.52 17.52 23.28
CA PRO A 108 -25.99 17.44 23.25
C PRO A 108 -26.68 18.75 22.80
N HIS A 109 -25.96 19.88 22.77
CA HIS A 109 -26.54 21.21 22.49
C HIS A 109 -26.39 21.73 21.05
N ILE A 110 -25.74 21.00 20.14
CA ILE A 110 -25.61 21.44 18.73
C ILE A 110 -26.80 20.88 17.93
N MET A 111 -27.73 21.78 17.60
CA MET A 111 -29.10 21.52 17.12
C MET A 111 -29.29 20.42 16.02
N PRO A 112 -30.35 19.59 16.13
CA PRO A 112 -30.65 18.46 15.23
C PRO A 112 -31.06 18.83 13.78
N LYS A 113 -31.25 20.11 13.44
CA LYS A 113 -31.69 20.55 12.08
C LYS A 113 -30.54 20.96 11.14
N ILE A 114 -29.42 21.46 11.69
CA ILE A 114 -28.19 21.79 10.94
C ILE A 114 -27.21 20.60 10.96
N PHE A 115 -27.52 19.60 11.78
CA PHE A 115 -26.64 18.51 12.18
C PHE A 115 -26.17 17.63 11.04
N LEU A 116 -27.05 17.15 10.15
CA LEU A 116 -26.66 16.14 9.16
C LEU A 116 -25.63 16.63 8.12
N PRO A 117 -25.83 17.74 7.39
CA PRO A 117 -24.85 18.19 6.39
C PRO A 117 -23.51 18.60 7.03
N VAL A 118 -23.55 19.25 8.20
CA VAL A 118 -22.32 19.62 8.94
C VAL A 118 -21.60 18.37 9.47
N LYS A 119 -22.36 17.39 9.97
CA LYS A 119 -21.83 16.09 10.39
C LYS A 119 -21.14 15.36 9.24
N LEU A 120 -21.79 15.29 8.08
CA LEU A 120 -21.22 14.68 6.89
C LEU A 120 -19.97 15.43 6.42
N ALA A 121 -19.98 16.76 6.42
CA ALA A 121 -18.82 17.56 6.05
C ALA A 121 -17.63 17.32 7.00
N LEU A 122 -17.86 17.33 8.32
CA LEU A 122 -16.82 17.05 9.31
C LEU A 122 -16.30 15.60 9.22
N LEU A 123 -17.17 14.64 8.94
CA LEU A 123 -16.78 13.25 8.73
C LEU A 123 -15.91 13.12 7.47
N ILE A 124 -16.30 13.76 6.37
CA ILE A 124 -15.52 13.81 5.12
C ILE A 124 -14.16 14.48 5.38
N ILE A 125 -14.10 15.60 6.10
CA ILE A 125 -12.83 16.26 6.43
C ILE A 125 -11.94 15.32 7.27
N SER A 126 -12.52 14.62 8.24
CA SER A 126 -11.80 13.66 9.08
C SER A 126 -11.25 12.49 8.27
N PHE A 127 -12.05 11.96 7.34
CA PHE A 127 -11.64 10.93 6.40
C PHE A 127 -10.46 11.38 5.53
N TYR A 128 -10.57 12.58 4.94
CA TYR A 128 -9.52 13.14 4.10
C TYR A 128 -8.21 13.36 4.87
N PHE A 129 -8.29 13.94 6.07
CA PHE A 129 -7.12 14.23 6.88
C PHE A 129 -6.41 12.94 7.35
N CYS A 130 -7.17 11.94 7.79
CA CYS A 130 -6.62 10.64 8.15
C CYS A 130 -5.91 10.00 6.97
N LEU A 131 -6.55 9.96 5.80
CA LEU A 131 -5.98 9.38 4.59
C LEU A 131 -4.67 10.08 4.19
N LYS A 132 -4.63 11.42 4.25
CA LYS A 132 -3.43 12.21 3.96
C LYS A 132 -2.28 11.89 4.92
N LEU A 133 -2.57 11.75 6.21
CA LEU A 133 -1.58 11.39 7.23
C LEU A 133 -1.03 9.98 7.01
N THR A 134 -1.90 8.99 6.86
CA THR A 134 -1.50 7.59 6.69
C THR A 134 -0.79 7.31 5.37
N ALA A 135 -1.11 8.07 4.32
CA ALA A 135 -0.55 7.86 2.99
C ALA A 135 0.70 8.70 2.69
N HIS A 136 1.09 9.61 3.60
CA HIS A 136 2.15 10.61 3.37
C HIS A 136 2.03 11.35 2.02
N GLY A 137 0.79 11.54 1.52
CA GLY A 137 0.53 12.21 0.24
C GLY A 137 0.90 11.43 -1.03
N THR A 138 1.16 10.11 -0.95
CA THR A 138 1.59 9.30 -2.10
C THR A 138 0.47 8.90 -3.08
N PHE A 139 -0.80 9.09 -2.71
CA PHE A 139 -1.94 8.76 -3.56
C PHE A 139 -2.24 9.86 -4.59
N LYS A 140 -2.56 9.45 -5.83
CA LYS A 140 -3.07 10.38 -6.85
C LYS A 140 -4.45 10.90 -6.44
N VAL A 141 -4.79 12.10 -6.89
CA VAL A 141 -6.08 12.76 -6.55
C VAL A 141 -7.29 11.86 -6.85
N ASN A 142 -7.25 11.12 -7.97
CA ASN A 142 -8.33 10.20 -8.35
C ASN A 142 -8.48 9.03 -7.37
N ASP A 143 -7.38 8.50 -6.85
CA ASP A 143 -7.39 7.39 -5.90
C ASP A 143 -7.90 7.86 -4.54
N VAL A 144 -7.50 9.06 -4.12
CA VAL A 144 -8.02 9.72 -2.91
C VAL A 144 -9.54 9.86 -3.00
N PHE A 145 -10.05 10.38 -4.12
CA PHE A 145 -11.50 10.54 -4.31
C PHE A 145 -12.25 9.20 -4.22
N LEU A 146 -11.70 8.14 -4.81
CA LEU A 146 -12.34 6.83 -4.81
C LEU A 146 -12.36 6.20 -3.41
N ILE A 147 -11.26 6.31 -2.65
CA ILE A 147 -11.20 5.83 -1.25
C ILE A 147 -12.19 6.61 -0.39
N MET A 148 -12.26 7.93 -0.56
CA MET A 148 -13.22 8.79 0.15
C MET A 148 -14.67 8.41 -0.14
N LEU A 149 -15.00 8.16 -1.41
CA LEU A 149 -16.32 7.70 -1.82
C LEU A 149 -16.67 6.36 -1.17
N LEU A 150 -15.69 5.46 -1.07
CA LEU A 150 -15.85 4.17 -0.42
C LEU A 150 -16.10 4.30 1.09
N TRP A 151 -15.35 5.16 1.78
CA TRP A 151 -15.54 5.40 3.22
C TRP A 151 -16.90 6.06 3.52
N CYS A 152 -17.34 6.99 2.67
CA CYS A 152 -18.68 7.56 2.73
C CYS A 152 -19.77 6.50 2.48
N GLY A 153 -19.57 5.63 1.49
CA GLY A 153 -20.45 4.50 1.20
C GLY A 153 -20.56 3.53 2.36
N LEU A 154 -19.44 3.21 3.01
CA LEU A 154 -19.39 2.37 4.20
C LEU A 154 -20.21 2.97 5.35
N TYR A 155 -20.03 4.26 5.64
CA TYR A 155 -20.81 4.95 6.67
C TYR A 155 -22.32 4.93 6.35
N PHE A 156 -22.69 5.22 5.10
CA PHE A 156 -24.09 5.18 4.66
C PHE A 156 -24.69 3.77 4.82
N PHE A 157 -23.95 2.72 4.47
CA PHE A 157 -24.39 1.34 4.61
C PHE A 157 -24.60 0.96 6.08
N LEU A 158 -23.62 1.26 6.94
CA LEU A 158 -23.69 1.00 8.38
C LEU A 158 -24.88 1.71 9.03
N MET A 159 -25.13 2.96 8.64
CA MET A 159 -26.28 3.71 9.11
C MET A 159 -27.60 3.06 8.70
N ASN A 160 -27.72 2.60 7.45
CA ASN A 160 -28.91 1.90 6.98
C ASN A 160 -29.17 0.60 7.74
N LEU A 161 -28.10 -0.13 8.09
CA LEU A 161 -28.22 -1.33 8.92
C LEU A 161 -28.73 -1.00 10.33
N TYR A 162 -28.21 0.07 10.93
CA TYR A 162 -28.64 0.53 12.24
C TYR A 162 -30.11 0.97 12.26
N LEU A 163 -30.54 1.77 11.27
CA LEU A 163 -31.95 2.17 11.15
C LEU A 163 -32.87 0.97 10.97
N ALA A 164 -32.48 -0.03 10.18
CA ALA A 164 -33.26 -1.26 10.02
C ALA A 164 -33.41 -2.03 11.34
N GLN A 165 -32.34 -2.14 12.13
CA GLN A 165 -32.40 -2.77 13.45
C GLN A 165 -33.31 -1.98 14.41
N LYS A 166 -33.24 -0.65 14.39
CA LYS A 166 -34.11 0.22 15.20
C LYS A 166 -35.59 0.02 14.88
N HIS A 167 -35.92 -0.28 13.62
CA HIS A 167 -37.28 -0.61 13.18
C HIS A 167 -37.68 -2.09 13.42
N HIS A 168 -36.93 -2.81 14.27
CA HIS A 168 -37.11 -4.25 14.54
C HIS A 168 -37.07 -5.14 13.30
N GLN A 169 -36.49 -4.65 12.20
CA GLN A 169 -36.26 -5.46 11.01
C GLN A 169 -34.92 -6.17 11.16
N ASN A 170 -34.83 -7.42 10.69
CA ASN A 170 -33.56 -8.13 10.68
C ASN A 170 -32.51 -7.35 9.87
N PRO A 171 -31.47 -6.80 10.52
CA PRO A 171 -30.48 -5.96 9.84
C PRO A 171 -29.68 -6.79 8.81
N LEU A 172 -29.57 -8.09 9.03
CA LEU A 172 -28.89 -9.05 8.14
C LEU A 172 -29.79 -9.64 7.04
N LYS A 173 -31.08 -9.28 6.97
CA LYS A 173 -31.96 -9.78 5.90
C LYS A 173 -31.51 -9.24 4.55
N LEU A 174 -31.12 -10.12 3.62
CA LEU A 174 -30.71 -9.76 2.26
C LEU A 174 -31.93 -9.20 1.50
N THR A 175 -31.93 -7.89 1.25
CA THR A 175 -32.91 -7.24 0.36
C THR A 175 -32.26 -6.94 -0.98
N THR A 176 -33.05 -6.81 -2.05
CA THR A 176 -32.55 -6.52 -3.41
C THR A 176 -31.63 -5.28 -3.44
N PHE A 177 -32.01 -4.24 -2.69
CA PHE A 177 -31.18 -3.04 -2.53
C PHE A 177 -29.82 -3.34 -1.86
N ARG A 178 -29.79 -4.15 -0.80
CA ARG A 178 -28.55 -4.52 -0.09
C ARG A 178 -27.63 -5.36 -0.97
N ILE A 179 -28.18 -6.27 -1.78
CA ILE A 179 -27.40 -7.07 -2.74
C ILE A 179 -26.80 -6.16 -3.81
N LEU A 180 -27.60 -5.28 -4.43
CA LEU A 180 -27.11 -4.34 -5.43
C LEU A 180 -26.05 -3.40 -4.86
N PHE A 181 -26.25 -2.89 -3.64
CA PHE A 181 -25.27 -2.06 -2.95
C PHE A 181 -23.97 -2.83 -2.67
N ALA A 182 -24.05 -4.09 -2.22
CA ALA A 182 -22.87 -4.91 -1.98
C ALA A 182 -22.08 -5.16 -3.27
N ILE A 183 -22.75 -5.44 -4.39
CA ILE A 183 -22.11 -5.61 -5.70
C ILE A 183 -21.41 -4.30 -6.11
N PHE A 184 -22.10 -3.17 -6.02
CA PHE A 184 -21.52 -1.86 -6.33
C PHE A 184 -20.31 -1.55 -5.42
N PHE A 185 -20.40 -1.85 -4.13
CA PHE A 185 -19.33 -1.65 -3.17
C PHE A 185 -18.11 -2.52 -3.50
N ILE A 186 -18.31 -3.79 -3.84
CA ILE A 186 -17.24 -4.71 -4.27
C ILE A 186 -16.58 -4.21 -5.56
N LEU A 187 -17.35 -3.77 -6.55
CA LEU A 187 -16.77 -3.22 -7.79
C LEU A 187 -15.94 -1.96 -7.51
N THR A 188 -16.39 -1.13 -6.57
CA THR A 188 -15.70 0.11 -6.20
C THR A 188 -14.45 -0.14 -5.35
N ILE A 189 -14.41 -1.21 -4.52
CA ILE A 189 -13.26 -1.51 -3.65
C ILE A 189 -12.06 -2.08 -4.40
N ILE A 190 -12.26 -2.74 -5.54
CA ILE A 190 -11.19 -3.44 -6.27
C ILE A 190 -10.04 -2.49 -6.62
N LYS A 191 -10.35 -1.31 -7.18
CA LYS A 191 -9.31 -0.37 -7.62
C LYS A 191 -8.51 0.22 -6.46
N PRO A 192 -9.11 0.81 -5.40
CA PRO A 192 -8.39 1.28 -4.23
C PRO A 192 -7.60 0.18 -3.54
N PHE A 193 -8.18 -1.02 -3.45
CA PHE A 193 -7.53 -2.17 -2.87
C PHE A 193 -6.27 -2.56 -3.64
N SER A 194 -6.34 -2.65 -4.97
CA SER A 194 -5.17 -2.88 -5.82
C SER A 194 -4.12 -1.77 -5.66
N THR A 195 -4.53 -0.50 -5.71
CA THR A 195 -3.61 0.63 -5.57
C THR A 195 -2.87 0.60 -4.23
N ILE A 196 -3.58 0.31 -3.13
CA ILE A 196 -2.95 0.21 -1.81
C ILE A 196 -2.01 -0.99 -1.76
N LEU A 197 -2.41 -2.15 -2.28
CA LEU A 197 -1.54 -3.32 -2.34
C LEU A 197 -0.27 -3.04 -3.15
N TYR A 198 -0.41 -2.46 -4.34
CA TYR A 198 0.71 -2.11 -5.20
C TYR A 198 1.68 -1.14 -4.52
N ARG A 199 1.18 -0.04 -3.94
CA ARG A 199 2.01 0.93 -3.22
C ARG A 199 2.64 0.36 -1.96
N THR A 200 1.90 -0.46 -1.22
CA THR A 200 2.43 -1.15 -0.05
C THR A 200 3.51 -2.13 -0.48
N SER A 201 3.37 -2.78 -1.62
CA SER A 201 4.42 -3.61 -2.21
C SER A 201 5.64 -2.81 -2.61
N GLU A 202 5.48 -1.64 -3.22
CA GLU A 202 6.62 -0.75 -3.52
C GLU A 202 7.29 -0.24 -2.24
N MET A 203 6.54 0.01 -1.16
CA MET A 203 7.11 0.46 0.11
C MET A 203 7.78 -0.67 0.90
N ILE A 204 7.21 -1.87 0.90
CA ILE A 204 7.77 -3.05 1.59
C ILE A 204 8.90 -3.69 0.78
N ASN A 205 8.84 -3.62 -0.56
CA ASN A 205 10.02 -3.84 -1.39
C ASN A 205 10.96 -2.66 -1.13
N TYR A 206 11.80 -2.75 -0.10
CA TYR A 206 12.75 -1.71 0.25
C TYR A 206 13.62 -1.41 -0.97
N MET A 207 13.29 -0.34 -1.69
CA MET A 207 14.17 0.28 -2.66
C MET A 207 14.98 1.31 -1.90
N GLU A 208 16.20 0.95 -1.57
CA GLU A 208 17.16 1.85 -0.96
C GLU A 208 18.17 2.24 -2.03
N ILE A 209 18.33 3.54 -2.26
CA ILE A 209 19.32 4.09 -3.18
C ILE A 209 20.50 4.56 -2.35
N ASN A 210 21.70 4.13 -2.74
CA ASN A 210 22.96 4.37 -2.05
C ASN A 210 22.96 3.98 -0.55
N PRO A 211 22.31 2.88 -0.10
CA PRO A 211 22.43 2.48 1.29
C PRO A 211 23.86 2.03 1.59
N SER A 212 24.31 2.22 2.83
CA SER A 212 25.53 1.55 3.29
C SER A 212 25.20 0.09 3.54
N LEU A 213 25.69 -0.81 2.69
CA LEU A 213 25.39 -2.24 2.73
C LEU A 213 26.64 -3.05 3.04
N TYR A 214 26.62 -3.75 4.17
CA TYR A 214 27.63 -4.76 4.47
C TYR A 214 27.35 -6.06 3.72
N LEU A 215 28.37 -6.57 3.03
CA LEU A 215 28.37 -7.88 2.39
C LEU A 215 29.40 -8.80 3.03
N THR A 216 29.05 -10.09 3.12
CA THR A 216 30.00 -11.14 3.54
C THR A 216 31.17 -11.23 2.56
N GLN A 217 32.29 -11.78 3.01
CA GLN A 217 33.51 -11.92 2.20
C GLN A 217 33.27 -12.59 0.84
N THR A 218 32.40 -13.61 0.78
CA THR A 218 32.07 -14.32 -0.46
C THR A 218 31.34 -13.41 -1.44
N ASN A 219 30.29 -12.72 -0.99
CA ASN A 219 29.48 -11.84 -1.82
C ASN A 219 30.27 -10.61 -2.29
N CYS A 220 31.14 -10.11 -1.41
CA CYS A 220 32.04 -9.02 -1.69
C CYS A 220 32.96 -9.34 -2.89
N LYS A 221 33.57 -10.52 -2.90
CA LYS A 221 34.41 -10.97 -4.02
C LYS A 221 33.62 -11.10 -5.33
N LEU A 222 32.37 -11.54 -5.26
CA LEU A 222 31.53 -11.69 -6.44
C LEU A 222 31.19 -10.34 -7.06
N ILE A 223 30.85 -9.33 -6.26
CA ILE A 223 30.40 -8.03 -6.76
C ILE A 223 31.54 -7.09 -7.18
N ALA A 224 32.70 -7.20 -6.51
CA ALA A 224 33.88 -6.37 -6.78
C ALA A 224 34.68 -6.84 -8.02
N LYS A 225 34.40 -8.03 -8.55
CA LYS A 225 35.10 -8.57 -9.71
C LYS A 225 34.75 -7.75 -10.96
N PRO A 226 35.73 -7.13 -11.65
CA PRO A 226 35.46 -6.37 -12.86
C PRO A 226 34.90 -7.29 -13.95
N LEU A 227 33.80 -6.88 -14.56
CA LEU A 227 33.07 -7.70 -15.54
C LEU A 227 33.69 -7.67 -16.93
N ASN A 228 34.40 -6.61 -17.24
CA ASN A 228 35.04 -6.40 -18.52
C ASN A 228 36.42 -5.76 -18.30
N SER A 229 37.44 -6.27 -19.01
CA SER A 229 38.78 -5.66 -19.03
C SER A 229 38.78 -4.27 -19.69
N SER A 230 37.72 -3.92 -20.42
CA SER A 230 37.54 -2.58 -21.01
C SER A 230 37.27 -1.48 -19.98
N ILE A 231 36.94 -1.82 -18.72
CA ILE A 231 36.80 -0.81 -17.66
C ILE A 231 38.21 -0.51 -17.13
N ASP A 232 38.71 0.69 -17.41
CA ASP A 232 39.97 1.15 -16.86
C ASP A 232 39.96 1.10 -15.32
N LYS A 233 41.11 0.75 -14.72
CA LYS A 233 41.24 0.66 -13.25
C LYS A 233 40.85 1.98 -12.56
N ASN A 234 41.17 3.12 -13.16
CA ASN A 234 40.83 4.43 -12.60
C ASN A 234 39.34 4.77 -12.74
N ASN A 235 38.58 4.01 -13.51
CA ASN A 235 37.14 4.20 -13.68
C ASN A 235 36.32 3.14 -12.91
N LEU A 236 36.97 2.20 -12.24
CA LEU A 236 36.31 1.11 -11.51
C LEU A 236 35.87 1.59 -10.11
N SER A 237 34.57 1.56 -9.84
CA SER A 237 33.98 1.99 -8.56
C SER A 237 34.60 1.27 -7.35
N SER A 238 34.94 -0.02 -7.47
CA SER A 238 35.52 -0.79 -6.36
C SER A 238 36.93 -0.33 -5.92
N ASN A 239 37.60 0.52 -6.70
CA ASN A 239 38.90 1.08 -6.35
C ASN A 239 38.82 2.35 -5.49
N TYR A 240 37.61 2.88 -5.25
CA TYR A 240 37.41 4.11 -4.49
C TYR A 240 36.65 3.82 -3.19
N SER A 241 37.21 4.26 -2.06
CA SER A 241 36.63 4.05 -0.72
C SER A 241 35.23 4.63 -0.55
N GLN A 242 34.91 5.70 -1.30
CA GLN A 242 33.57 6.27 -1.32
C GLN A 242 32.51 5.31 -1.87
N TYR A 243 32.92 4.32 -2.69
CA TYR A 243 32.02 3.35 -3.30
C TYR A 243 32.14 1.93 -2.72
N PHE A 244 33.33 1.58 -2.24
CA PHE A 244 33.67 0.25 -1.78
C PHE A 244 34.74 0.34 -0.69
N GLU A 245 34.44 -0.23 0.47
CA GLU A 245 35.35 -0.27 1.60
C GLU A 245 35.53 -1.72 2.09
N SER A 246 36.76 -2.22 2.04
CA SER A 246 37.06 -3.56 2.57
C SER A 246 37.05 -3.52 4.10
N ALA A 247 36.42 -4.51 4.73
CA ALA A 247 36.35 -4.65 6.18
C ALA A 247 36.72 -6.07 6.62
N ASP A 248 37.06 -6.26 7.89
CA ASP A 248 37.38 -7.59 8.43
C ASP A 248 36.17 -8.52 8.34
N GLY A 249 36.24 -9.51 7.45
CA GLY A 249 35.17 -10.48 7.19
C GLY A 249 34.22 -10.13 6.05
N GLY A 250 34.44 -9.04 5.31
CA GLY A 250 33.51 -8.59 4.27
C GLY A 250 33.90 -7.29 3.56
N CYS A 251 32.89 -6.57 3.07
CA CYS A 251 33.05 -5.19 2.62
C CYS A 251 31.75 -4.41 2.75
N TYR A 252 31.89 -3.09 2.82
CA TYR A 252 30.80 -2.14 2.69
C TYR A 252 30.73 -1.65 1.25
N LEU A 253 29.54 -1.72 0.68
CA LEU A 253 29.19 -1.00 -0.53
C LEU A 253 28.46 0.28 -0.12
N ASN A 254 28.91 1.41 -0.65
CA ASN A 254 28.35 2.73 -0.35
C ASN A 254 28.18 3.46 -1.69
N GLY A 255 27.12 4.22 -1.94
CA GLY A 255 27.00 4.97 -3.20
C GLY A 255 26.97 4.12 -4.50
N ASN A 256 26.41 4.66 -5.58
CA ASN A 256 26.30 3.93 -6.86
C ASN A 256 25.65 2.53 -6.73
N LEU A 257 24.76 2.34 -5.75
CA LEU A 257 24.07 1.07 -5.55
C LEU A 257 22.58 1.23 -5.31
N ILE A 258 21.78 0.31 -5.86
CA ILE A 258 20.35 0.20 -5.60
C ILE A 258 20.16 -1.14 -4.93
N ARG A 259 19.59 -1.13 -3.71
CA ARG A 259 19.13 -2.35 -3.05
C ARG A 259 17.63 -2.45 -3.22
N LEU A 260 17.16 -3.61 -3.67
CA LEU A 260 15.75 -3.94 -3.85
C LEU A 260 15.47 -5.25 -3.10
N GLY A 261 14.47 -5.28 -2.22
CA GLY A 261 13.97 -6.54 -1.65
C GLY A 261 13.68 -6.49 -0.16
N PHE A 262 13.41 -7.65 0.42
CA PHE A 262 12.91 -7.78 1.79
C PHE A 262 13.70 -8.83 2.58
N ALA A 263 14.22 -8.43 3.75
CA ALA A 263 15.01 -9.29 4.63
C ALA A 263 16.20 -9.98 3.90
N SER A 264 16.28 -11.31 3.96
CA SER A 264 17.36 -12.12 3.36
C SER A 264 17.22 -12.34 1.85
N ASP A 265 16.08 -11.94 1.28
CA ASP A 265 15.81 -12.00 -0.15
C ASP A 265 15.95 -10.58 -0.71
N TYR A 266 17.05 -10.29 -1.39
CA TYR A 266 17.32 -8.96 -1.92
C TYR A 266 18.24 -8.98 -3.14
N ILE A 267 18.20 -7.91 -3.91
CA ILE A 267 19.00 -7.66 -5.09
C ILE A 267 19.80 -6.39 -4.84
N VAL A 268 21.09 -6.43 -5.09
CA VAL A 268 21.97 -5.26 -5.08
C VAL A 268 22.44 -5.02 -6.49
N ILE A 269 22.09 -3.87 -7.06
CA ILE A 269 22.60 -3.40 -8.34
C ILE A 269 23.72 -2.43 -8.02
N PHE A 270 24.97 -2.81 -8.24
CA PHE A 270 26.14 -1.97 -8.03
C PHE A 270 26.73 -1.51 -9.36
N LYS A 271 26.81 -0.20 -9.58
CA LYS A 271 27.43 0.37 -10.78
C LYS A 271 28.95 0.24 -10.69
N GLN A 272 29.54 -0.52 -11.58
CA GLN A 272 30.97 -0.82 -11.56
C GLN A 272 31.84 0.28 -12.14
N ASN A 273 31.32 1.10 -13.04
CA ASN A 273 32.05 2.20 -13.66
C ASN A 273 31.57 3.56 -13.13
N ILE A 274 32.50 4.47 -12.84
CA ILE A 274 32.17 5.83 -12.38
C ILE A 274 31.57 6.62 -13.55
N GLN A 275 32.33 6.72 -14.64
CA GLN A 275 31.93 7.34 -15.91
C GLN A 275 31.59 6.27 -16.96
N PRO A 276 30.61 6.52 -17.87
CA PRO A 276 30.28 5.61 -18.96
C PRO A 276 31.53 5.21 -19.78
N VAL A 277 31.63 3.92 -20.14
CA VAL A 277 32.73 3.39 -20.95
C VAL A 277 32.35 3.46 -22.42
N ASN A 278 33.18 4.11 -23.23
CA ASN A 278 32.94 4.24 -24.67
C ASN A 278 33.39 2.98 -25.40
N GLU A 279 32.46 2.29 -26.06
CA GLU A 279 32.75 1.15 -26.92
C GLU A 279 32.21 1.43 -28.33
N GLY A 280 33.12 1.85 -29.21
CA GLY A 280 32.76 2.27 -30.56
C GLY A 280 31.99 3.59 -30.54
N LYS A 281 30.76 3.59 -31.06
CA LYS A 281 29.89 4.78 -31.14
C LYS A 281 28.95 4.96 -29.95
N LEU A 282 28.92 4.00 -29.02
CA LEU A 282 27.99 3.98 -27.89
C LEU A 282 28.76 4.00 -26.57
N SER A 283 28.13 4.57 -25.56
CA SER A 283 28.65 4.64 -24.19
C SER A 283 27.84 3.71 -23.30
N TYR A 284 28.50 2.91 -22.48
CA TYR A 284 27.84 1.89 -21.67
C TYR A 284 28.13 2.05 -20.19
N ASN A 285 27.14 1.72 -19.36
CA ASN A 285 27.30 1.47 -17.95
C ASN A 285 27.27 -0.03 -17.66
N TYR A 286 28.13 -0.44 -16.74
CA TYR A 286 28.31 -1.81 -16.30
C TYR A 286 27.82 -1.94 -14.86
N TYR A 287 27.02 -2.96 -14.63
CA TYR A 287 26.42 -3.25 -13.33
C TYR A 287 26.72 -4.68 -12.93
N ALA A 288 27.13 -4.85 -11.67
CA ALA A 288 27.09 -6.14 -11.00
C ALA A 288 25.79 -6.22 -10.20
N ARG A 289 24.94 -7.17 -10.56
CA ARG A 289 23.67 -7.43 -9.88
C ARG A 289 23.82 -8.65 -8.98
N LEU A 290 24.02 -8.42 -7.69
CA LEU A 290 24.04 -9.48 -6.68
C LEU A 290 22.59 -9.84 -6.32
N ASN A 291 22.12 -10.99 -6.75
CA ASN A 291 20.82 -11.53 -6.37
C ASN A 291 20.99 -12.51 -5.21
N CYS A 292 20.41 -12.18 -4.06
CA CYS A 292 20.44 -12.97 -2.83
C CYS A 292 19.06 -13.56 -2.54
N TYR A 293 19.05 -14.87 -2.30
CA TYR A 293 17.87 -15.70 -2.10
C TYR A 293 18.13 -16.67 -0.94
N SER A 294 17.41 -16.53 0.18
CA SER A 294 17.59 -17.35 1.40
C SER A 294 19.06 -17.44 1.85
N GLY A 295 19.79 -16.33 1.79
CA GLY A 295 21.19 -16.26 2.17
C GLY A 295 22.19 -16.82 1.16
N SER A 296 21.73 -17.40 0.04
CA SER A 296 22.56 -17.77 -1.10
C SER A 296 22.55 -16.67 -2.15
N CYS A 297 23.70 -16.17 -2.56
CA CYS A 297 23.78 -15.08 -3.52
C CYS A 297 24.57 -15.46 -4.78
N PHE A 298 24.16 -14.91 -5.92
CA PHE A 298 24.88 -15.01 -7.18
C PHE A 298 24.91 -13.66 -7.89
N VAL A 299 25.91 -13.46 -8.75
CA VAL A 299 26.09 -12.19 -9.49
C VAL A 299 25.72 -12.38 -10.95
N GLU A 300 24.86 -11.49 -11.43
CA GLU A 300 24.54 -11.30 -12.85
C GLU A 300 25.20 -10.01 -13.35
N ASN A 301 25.67 -10.05 -14.60
CA ASN A 301 26.43 -8.98 -15.21
C ASN A 301 25.55 -8.26 -16.22
N VAL A 302 25.31 -6.97 -16.01
CA VAL A 302 24.40 -6.20 -16.85
C VAL A 302 25.16 -5.06 -17.52
N LYS A 303 25.02 -4.96 -18.83
CA LYS A 303 25.57 -3.87 -19.66
C LYS A 303 24.38 -3.09 -20.24
N LEU A 304 24.30 -1.80 -19.92
CA LEU A 304 23.23 -0.92 -20.38
C LEU A 304 23.81 0.26 -21.16
N ASP A 305 23.12 0.67 -22.22
CA ASP A 305 23.42 1.91 -22.94
C ASP A 305 23.16 3.11 -22.02
N ALA A 306 24.19 3.94 -21.82
CA ALA A 306 24.16 5.06 -20.90
C ALA A 306 23.07 6.10 -21.24
N GLN A 307 22.65 6.20 -22.51
CA GLN A 307 21.57 7.13 -22.90
C GLN A 307 20.19 6.65 -22.48
N HIS A 308 20.00 5.34 -22.30
CA HIS A 308 18.72 4.69 -22.01
C HIS A 308 18.71 4.01 -20.63
N ASP A 309 19.63 4.40 -19.75
CA ASP A 309 19.87 3.74 -18.48
C ASP A 309 19.03 4.36 -17.34
N LEU A 310 17.90 3.70 -17.06
CA LEU A 310 16.99 4.04 -15.95
C LEU A 310 17.69 4.02 -14.58
N ASN A 311 18.69 3.15 -14.36
CA ASN A 311 19.40 3.08 -13.07
C ASN A 311 20.21 4.35 -12.83
N THR A 312 20.82 4.91 -13.88
CA THR A 312 21.55 6.19 -13.78
C THR A 312 20.64 7.35 -13.44
N GLN A 313 19.41 7.38 -13.97
CA GLN A 313 18.41 8.39 -13.62
C GLN A 313 17.99 8.28 -12.14
N ILE A 314 17.88 7.05 -11.63
CA ILE A 314 17.56 6.79 -10.22
C ILE A 314 18.68 7.29 -9.30
N PHE A 315 19.95 7.02 -9.61
CA PHE A 315 21.08 7.54 -8.83
C PHE A 315 21.11 9.08 -8.77
N ALA A 316 20.79 9.74 -9.89
CA ALA A 316 20.75 11.20 -9.97
C ALA A 316 19.60 11.82 -9.15
N SER A 317 18.50 11.10 -8.94
CA SER A 317 17.33 11.62 -8.20
C SER A 317 17.56 11.84 -6.70
N VAL A 318 18.61 11.25 -6.12
CA VAL A 318 18.92 11.30 -4.67
C VAL A 318 20.03 12.29 -4.34
N HIS A 319 20.78 12.74 -5.34
CA HIS A 319 21.74 13.83 -5.23
C HIS A 319 21.51 14.84 -6.37
N PRO A 320 20.62 15.84 -6.19
CA PRO A 320 20.65 16.99 -7.08
C PRO A 320 22.03 17.66 -6.91
N GLN A 321 22.73 17.83 -8.02
CA GLN A 321 23.81 18.83 -8.09
C GLN A 321 23.22 20.22 -7.87
#